data_AF-A0A4Q2D888-F1
#
_entry.id   AF-A0A4Q2D888-F1
#
_cell.length_a   1.000
_cell.length_b   1.000
_cell.length_c   1.000
_cell.angle_alpha   90.00
_cell.angle_beta   90.00
_cell.angle_gamma   90.00
#
_symmetry.space_group_name_H-M   'P 1'
#
loop_
_entity.id
_entity.type
_entity.pdbx_description
1 polymer ?
#
loop_
_entity_poly.entity_id
_entity_poly.type
_entity_poly.pdbx_seq_one_letter_code
_entity_poly.pdbx_strand_id
1 'polypeptide(L)'
;SAMPIGSEGINEVFAMHPFLPGGNVDGKVNNFVVDPTAADLTKPCVLYDDILNTVKGLYPNPTGLLRRNLIKNLHHFYSGFAAVLGEECVEKFPYAQQ
;
A
#
# COMPACT_ATOMS: atom_id res chain seq x y z
N SER A 1 5.50 -28.96 -14.02
CA SER A 1 6.14 -27.98 -13.12
C SER A 1 5.09 -27.03 -12.59
N ALA A 2 5.14 -26.66 -11.32
CA ALA A 2 4.31 -25.60 -10.77
C ALA A 2 4.86 -24.23 -11.18
N MET A 3 3.99 -23.27 -11.48
CA MET A 3 4.36 -21.86 -11.65
C MET A 3 4.01 -21.10 -10.37
N PRO A 4 4.81 -20.09 -9.96
CA PRO A 4 4.42 -19.19 -8.89
C PRO A 4 3.10 -18.50 -9.24
N ILE A 5 2.19 -18.41 -8.26
CA ILE A 5 0.90 -17.72 -8.36
C ILE A 5 0.81 -16.68 -7.23
N GLY A 6 0.07 -15.60 -7.47
CA GLY A 6 -0.18 -14.51 -6.54
C GLY A 6 -1.60 -13.95 -6.69
N SER A 7 -1.78 -12.99 -7.59
CA SER A 7 -3.03 -12.22 -7.77
C SER A 7 -3.78 -12.52 -9.06
N GLU A 8 -3.47 -13.64 -9.73
CA GLU A 8 -4.20 -14.06 -10.93
C GLU A 8 -5.71 -14.15 -10.64
N GLY A 9 -6.54 -13.60 -11.53
CA GLY A 9 -7.99 -13.59 -11.34
C GLY A 9 -8.56 -12.37 -10.61
N ILE A 10 -7.70 -11.44 -10.12
CA ILE A 10 -8.18 -10.30 -9.32
C ILE A 10 -9.09 -9.35 -10.11
N ASN A 11 -8.85 -9.19 -11.41
CA ASN A 11 -9.65 -8.32 -12.27
C ASN A 11 -11.05 -8.89 -12.48
N GLU A 12 -11.17 -10.21 -12.61
CA GLU A 12 -12.44 -10.92 -12.74
C GLU A 12 -13.28 -10.78 -11.47
N VAL A 13 -12.66 -10.91 -10.30
CA VAL A 13 -13.33 -10.67 -9.01
C VAL A 13 -13.87 -9.25 -8.92
N PHE A 14 -13.05 -8.25 -9.26
CA PHE A 14 -13.46 -6.84 -9.22
C PHE A 14 -14.55 -6.53 -10.26
N ALA A 15 -14.46 -7.12 -11.46
CA ALA A 15 -15.43 -6.90 -12.54
C ALA A 15 -16.82 -7.47 -12.24
N MET A 16 -16.93 -8.51 -11.40
CA MET A 16 -18.24 -9.04 -10.99
C MET A 16 -19.07 -8.02 -10.23
N HIS A 17 -18.45 -7.29 -9.31
CA HIS A 17 -19.11 -6.27 -8.48
C HIS A 17 -18.14 -5.11 -8.19
N PRO A 18 -18.02 -4.13 -9.11
CA PRO A 18 -17.15 -2.98 -8.89
C PRO A 18 -17.55 -2.21 -7.64
N PHE A 19 -16.57 -1.86 -6.81
CA PHE A 19 -16.80 -1.08 -5.59
C PHE A 19 -15.74 0.01 -5.45
N LEU A 20 -16.07 1.04 -4.67
CA LEU A 20 -15.17 2.14 -4.36
C LEU A 20 -14.61 1.99 -2.94
N PRO A 21 -13.36 2.41 -2.68
CA PRO A 21 -12.80 2.40 -1.34
C PRO A 21 -13.53 3.41 -0.43
N GLY A 22 -13.61 3.10 0.86
CA GLY A 22 -14.30 3.92 1.85
C GLY A 22 -14.60 3.15 3.13
N GLY A 23 -15.41 3.74 3.99
CA GLY A 23 -15.79 3.14 5.26
C GLY A 23 -17.08 3.74 5.84
N ASN A 24 -17.65 3.05 6.82
CA ASN A 24 -18.73 3.63 7.63
C ASN A 24 -18.14 4.72 8.55
N VAL A 25 -18.88 5.81 8.71
CA VAL A 25 -18.45 6.98 9.50
C VAL A 25 -19.20 7.09 10.82
N ASP A 26 -18.76 7.98 11.71
CA ASP A 26 -19.43 8.32 12.97
C ASP A 26 -19.75 7.14 13.90
N GLY A 27 -19.04 6.01 13.74
CA GLY A 27 -19.26 4.79 14.53
C GLY A 27 -20.62 4.12 14.31
N LYS A 28 -21.30 4.41 13.19
CA LYS A 28 -22.63 3.85 12.86
C LYS A 28 -22.53 2.76 11.80
N VAL A 29 -23.61 1.98 11.66
CA VAL A 29 -23.79 1.02 10.56
C VAL A 29 -24.63 1.65 9.46
N ASN A 30 -24.52 1.11 8.23
CA ASN A 30 -25.30 1.50 7.06
C ASN A 30 -25.11 2.95 6.60
N ASN A 31 -23.91 3.51 6.75
CA ASN A 31 -23.58 4.88 6.35
C ASN A 31 -22.21 4.96 5.66
N PHE A 32 -21.97 4.04 4.72
CA PHE A 32 -20.72 3.99 3.97
C PHE A 32 -20.49 5.30 3.22
N VAL A 33 -19.32 5.90 3.42
CA VAL A 33 -18.86 7.09 2.70
C VAL A 33 -17.63 6.70 1.88
N VAL A 34 -17.68 7.02 0.58
CA VAL A 34 -16.54 6.85 -0.33
C VAL A 34 -15.42 7.79 0.10
N ASP A 35 -14.20 7.25 0.17
CA ASP A 35 -13.00 8.07 0.37
C ASP A 35 -12.34 8.35 -0.99
N PRO A 36 -12.43 9.58 -1.52
CA PRO A 36 -11.85 9.91 -2.82
C PRO A 36 -10.31 9.95 -2.80
N THR A 37 -9.70 9.99 -1.61
CA THR A 37 -8.24 10.03 -1.42
C THR A 37 -7.61 8.66 -1.32
N ALA A 38 -8.41 7.63 -1.01
CA ALA A 38 -7.93 6.26 -0.90
C ALA A 38 -7.50 5.68 -2.25
N ALA A 39 -6.53 4.77 -2.19
CA ALA A 39 -6.13 3.99 -3.34
C ALA A 39 -7.25 3.07 -3.85
N ASP A 40 -7.27 2.86 -5.16
CA ASP A 40 -8.05 1.82 -5.84
C ASP A 40 -7.11 1.00 -6.73
N LEU A 41 -7.65 -0.01 -7.44
CA LEU A 41 -6.85 -0.90 -8.30
C LEU A 41 -6.16 -0.17 -9.49
N THR A 42 -6.51 1.09 -9.75
CA THR A 42 -5.90 1.93 -10.79
C THR A 42 -4.88 2.93 -10.22
N LYS A 43 -4.74 3.02 -8.90
CA LYS A 43 -3.87 3.98 -8.20
C LYS A 43 -2.80 3.29 -7.33
N PRO A 44 -1.92 2.46 -7.90
CA PRO A 44 -0.91 1.73 -7.12
C PRO A 44 0.03 2.66 -6.34
N CYS A 45 0.39 3.82 -6.89
CA CYS A 45 1.28 4.76 -6.16
C CYS A 45 0.61 5.37 -4.92
N VAL A 46 -0.71 5.55 -4.93
CA VAL A 46 -1.45 6.01 -3.73
C VAL A 46 -1.39 4.92 -2.67
N LEU A 47 -1.59 3.65 -3.05
CA LEU A 47 -1.47 2.51 -2.12
C LEU A 47 -0.07 2.42 -1.50
N TYR A 48 0.97 2.58 -2.33
CA TYR A 48 2.35 2.60 -1.86
C TYR A 48 2.57 3.71 -0.82
N ASP A 49 2.09 4.92 -1.12
CA ASP A 49 2.20 6.07 -0.21
C ASP A 49 1.42 5.89 1.08
N ASP A 50 0.22 5.30 1.03
CA ASP A 50 -0.59 5.01 2.22
C ASP A 50 0.11 4.01 3.15
N ILE A 51 0.77 2.99 2.59
CA ILE A 51 1.58 2.04 3.38
C ILE A 51 2.77 2.76 4.02
N LEU A 52 3.48 3.61 3.27
CA LEU A 52 4.59 4.39 3.84
C LEU A 52 4.13 5.35 4.95
N ASN A 53 2.99 6.01 4.75
CA ASN A 53 2.39 6.90 5.75
C ASN A 53 1.97 6.13 7.01
N THR A 54 1.40 4.93 6.84
CA THR A 54 1.09 4.02 7.95
C THR A 54 2.34 3.66 8.73
N VAL A 55 3.43 3.26 8.04
CA VAL A 55 4.70 2.93 8.69
C VAL A 55 5.29 4.15 9.42
N LYS A 56 5.20 5.36 8.84
CA LYS A 56 5.62 6.61 9.49
C LYS A 56 4.78 6.94 10.72
N GLY A 57 3.48 6.68 10.70
CA GLY A 57 2.62 6.86 11.87
C GLY A 57 3.00 5.93 13.02
N LEU A 58 3.35 4.68 12.71
CA LEU A 58 3.79 3.69 13.70
C LEU A 58 5.21 3.98 14.23
N TYR A 59 6.09 4.46 13.36
CA TYR A 59 7.50 4.71 13.66
C TYR A 59 7.88 6.14 13.28
N PRO A 60 7.43 7.17 14.02
CA PRO A 60 7.65 8.56 13.63
C PRO A 60 9.11 9.01 13.78
N ASN A 61 9.87 8.43 14.71
CA ASN A 61 11.29 8.75 14.92
C ASN A 61 12.11 7.52 15.33
N PRO A 62 12.28 6.53 14.43
CA PRO A 62 13.00 5.31 14.75
C PRO A 62 14.50 5.62 14.87
N THR A 63 15.16 4.98 15.83
CA THR A 63 16.60 5.12 16.07
C THR A 63 17.30 3.76 16.03
N GLY A 64 18.64 3.79 16.03
CA GLY A 64 19.48 2.60 16.16
C GLY A 64 19.09 1.46 15.21
N LEU A 65 18.93 0.27 15.79
CA LEU A 65 18.63 -0.96 15.05
C LEU A 65 17.28 -0.90 14.33
N LEU A 66 16.27 -0.26 14.94
CA LEU A 66 14.94 -0.16 14.35
C LEU A 66 14.97 0.65 13.06
N ARG A 67 15.61 1.83 13.07
CA ARG A 67 15.78 2.66 11.87
C ARG A 67 16.48 1.91 10.75
N ARG A 68 17.60 1.26 11.07
CA ARG A 68 18.40 0.49 10.11
C ARG A 68 17.58 -0.63 9.47
N ASN A 69 16.77 -1.33 10.26
CA ASN A 69 15.94 -2.42 9.76
C ASN A 69 14.73 -1.91 8.99
N LEU A 70 14.13 -0.78 9.37
CA LEU A 70 13.04 -0.15 8.59
C LEU A 70 13.52 0.26 7.20
N ILE A 71 14.69 0.89 7.08
CA ILE A 71 15.26 1.25 5.77
C ILE A 71 15.39 0.01 4.87
N LYS A 72 15.95 -1.09 5.39
CA LYS A 72 16.13 -2.33 4.62
C LYS A 72 14.81 -2.97 4.21
N ASN A 73 13.87 -3.07 5.15
CA ASN A 73 12.58 -3.71 4.89
C ASN A 73 11.71 -2.89 3.94
N LEU A 74 11.77 -1.55 4.00
CA LEU A 74 11.07 -0.69 3.05
C LEU A 74 11.63 -0.81 1.64
N HIS A 75 12.94 -0.99 1.50
CA HIS A 75 13.54 -1.31 0.20
C HIS A 75 13.05 -2.66 -0.34
N HIS A 76 13.07 -3.72 0.47
CA HIS A 76 12.54 -5.03 0.07
C HIS A 76 11.05 -4.98 -0.29
N PHE A 77 10.27 -4.21 0.47
CA PHE A 77 8.87 -3.97 0.17
C PHE A 77 8.69 -3.28 -1.18
N TYR A 78 9.44 -2.21 -1.45
CA TYR A 78 9.41 -1.52 -2.75
C TYR A 78 9.80 -2.46 -3.90
N SER A 79 10.85 -3.25 -3.76
CA SER A 79 11.27 -4.20 -4.80
C SER A 79 10.15 -5.18 -5.17
N GLY A 80 9.45 -5.73 -4.18
CA GLY A 80 8.31 -6.62 -4.41
C GLY A 80 7.09 -5.89 -4.97
N PHE A 81 6.82 -4.69 -4.47
CA PHE A 81 5.71 -3.86 -4.94
C PHE A 81 5.86 -3.49 -6.42
N ALA A 82 7.03 -2.94 -6.80
CA ALA A 82 7.32 -2.52 -8.18
C ALA A 82 7.26 -3.70 -9.16
N ALA A 83 7.69 -4.90 -8.73
CA ALA A 83 7.61 -6.11 -9.55
C ALA A 83 6.18 -6.57 -9.85
N VAL A 84 5.18 -6.21 -9.03
CA VAL A 84 3.79 -6.67 -9.16
C VAL A 84 2.85 -5.57 -9.67
N LEU A 85 3.03 -4.34 -9.19
CA LEU A 85 2.08 -3.23 -9.40
C LEU A 85 2.65 -2.10 -10.27
N GLY A 86 3.87 -2.27 -10.80
CA GLY A 86 4.47 -1.40 -11.80
C GLY A 86 5.59 -0.49 -11.28
N GLU A 87 6.53 -0.17 -12.18
CA GLU A 87 7.68 0.73 -11.92
C GLU A 87 7.31 2.23 -11.94
N GLU A 88 6.02 2.57 -12.06
CA GLU A 88 5.58 3.97 -12.21
C GLU A 88 5.80 4.82 -10.96
N CYS A 89 5.94 4.19 -9.78
CA CYS A 89 6.18 4.87 -8.52
C CYS A 89 7.67 4.81 -8.19
N VAL A 90 8.30 5.96 -7.93
CA VAL A 90 9.70 5.99 -7.48
C VAL A 90 9.82 5.53 -6.03
N GLU A 91 10.90 4.80 -5.70
CA GLU A 91 11.20 4.43 -4.33
C GLU A 91 11.32 5.68 -3.44
N LYS A 92 10.64 5.67 -2.29
CA LYS A 92 10.69 6.74 -1.30
C LYS A 92 11.43 6.28 -0.04
N PHE A 93 12.22 7.19 0.53
CA PHE A 93 13.13 6.90 1.64
C PHE A 93 12.75 7.71 2.89
N PRO A 94 11.67 7.35 3.62
CA PRO A 94 11.15 8.15 4.73
C PRO A 94 12.11 8.29 5.93
N TYR A 95 13.15 7.45 6.01
CA TYR A 95 14.09 7.41 7.13
C TYR A 95 15.56 7.52 6.70
N ALA A 96 15.87 7.76 5.42
CA ALA A 96 17.25 8.03 5.03
C ALA A 96 17.69 9.43 5.53
N GLN A 97 18.97 9.61 5.84
CA GLN A 97 19.52 10.96 6.02
C GLN A 97 19.79 11.52 4.61
N GLN A 98 19.48 12.80 4.41
CA GLN A 98 20.03 13.57 3.28
C GLN A 98 21.56 13.62 3.38
#